data_AF-A0A6P4ZVR0-F1
#
_entry.id   AF-A0A6P4ZVR0-F1
#
_cell.length_a   1.000
_cell.length_b   1.000
_cell.length_c   1.000
_cell.angle_alpha   90.00
_cell.angle_beta   90.00
_cell.angle_gamma   90.00
#
_symmetry.space_group_name_H-M   'P 1'
#
loop_
_entity.id
_entity.type
_entity.pdbx_description
1 polymer ?
#
loop_
_entity_poly.entity_id
_entity_poly.type
_entity_poly.pdbx_seq_one_letter_code
_entity_poly.pdbx_strand_id
1 'polypeptide(L)'
;MQYPDDYDWQPPSEADLKVIEARRERNDQISKRMGDYLLKGWKMLGTNCEECGCILLRDKQGADYCVACNELESDHDKDNPAIS
;
A
#
# COMPACT_ATOMS: atom_id res chain seq x y z
N MET A 1 23.82 -25.26 20.99
CA MET A 1 22.64 -24.62 20.36
C MET A 1 22.97 -24.54 18.89
N GLN A 2 22.48 -25.50 18.10
CA GLN A 2 22.73 -25.55 16.65
C GLN A 2 21.64 -24.69 16.01
N TYR A 3 21.99 -23.54 15.44
CA TYR A 3 21.06 -22.83 14.57
C TYR A 3 20.89 -23.67 13.29
N PRO A 4 19.67 -23.84 12.76
CA PRO A 4 19.47 -24.53 11.49
C PRO A 4 20.32 -23.86 10.39
N ASP A 5 21.04 -24.65 9.58
CA ASP A 5 21.88 -24.18 8.46
C ASP A 5 21.05 -23.57 7.30
N ASP A 6 19.74 -23.50 7.47
CA ASP A 6 18.73 -23.04 6.51
C ASP A 6 18.54 -21.50 6.50
N TYR A 7 19.47 -20.73 7.07
CA TYR A 7 19.49 -19.26 7.00
C TYR A 7 20.28 -18.73 5.79
N ASP A 8 20.19 -19.41 4.65
CA ASP A 8 20.74 -18.91 3.40
C ASP A 8 19.78 -17.88 2.81
N TRP A 9 20.00 -16.62 3.16
CA TRP A 9 19.33 -15.51 2.51
C TRP A 9 19.61 -15.57 1.01
N GLN A 10 18.55 -15.74 0.21
CA GLN A 10 18.61 -15.65 -1.23
C GLN A 10 18.07 -14.29 -1.68
N PRO A 11 18.72 -13.63 -2.64
CA PRO A 11 18.17 -12.42 -3.23
C PRO A 11 16.83 -12.72 -3.92
N PRO A 12 15.90 -11.76 -3.97
CA PRO A 12 14.63 -11.91 -4.66
C PRO A 12 14.83 -12.20 -6.15
N SER A 13 13.91 -12.96 -6.74
CA SER A 13 13.93 -13.24 -8.18
C SER A 13 13.60 -11.98 -8.99
N GLU A 14 13.86 -12.00 -10.31
CA GLU A 14 13.48 -10.89 -11.19
C GLU A 14 11.97 -10.60 -11.16
N ALA A 15 11.15 -11.66 -11.04
CA ALA A 15 9.70 -11.51 -10.92
C ALA A 15 9.32 -10.84 -9.59
N ASP A 16 9.94 -11.24 -8.48
CA ASP A 16 9.71 -10.63 -7.17
C ASP A 16 10.12 -9.16 -7.16
N LEU A 17 11.25 -8.82 -7.80
CA LEU A 17 11.73 -7.45 -7.93
C LEU A 17 10.71 -6.56 -8.65
N LYS A 18 10.12 -7.04 -9.75
CA LYS A 18 9.08 -6.29 -10.49
C LYS A 18 7.84 -6.04 -9.64
N VAL A 19 7.41 -7.04 -8.86
CA VAL A 19 6.26 -6.89 -7.94
C VAL A 19 6.58 -5.89 -6.83
N ILE A 20 7.78 -5.95 -6.25
CA ILE A 20 8.22 -5.01 -5.21
C ILE A 20 8.26 -3.58 -5.77
N GLU A 21 8.79 -3.40 -6.99
CA GLU A 21 8.85 -2.09 -7.65
C GLU A 21 7.45 -1.53 -7.92
N ALA A 22 6.55 -2.32 -8.51
CA ALA A 22 5.17 -1.91 -8.75
C ALA A 22 4.43 -1.51 -7.45
N ARG A 23 4.62 -2.28 -6.38
CA ARG A 23 4.08 -1.96 -5.05
C ARG A 23 4.66 -0.66 -4.50
N ARG A 24 5.95 -0.41 -4.68
CA ARG A 24 6.63 0.81 -4.25
C ARG A 24 6.09 2.03 -5.00
N GLU A 25 5.98 1.96 -6.31
CA GLU A 25 5.42 3.04 -7.14
C GLU A 25 3.98 3.37 -6.75
N ARG A 26 3.15 2.34 -6.52
CA ARG A 26 1.78 2.52 -6.00
C ARG A 26 1.79 3.26 -4.67
N ASN A 27 2.61 2.82 -3.71
CA ASN A 27 2.68 3.43 -2.38
C ASN A 27 3.19 4.88 -2.42
N ASP A 28 4.13 5.19 -3.31
CA ASP A 28 4.63 6.55 -3.51
C ASP A 28 3.53 7.47 -4.05
N GLN A 29 2.69 6.99 -4.98
CA GLN A 29 1.54 7.71 -5.48
C GLN A 29 0.49 7.97 -4.38
N ILE A 30 0.18 6.96 -3.57
CA ILE A 30 -0.73 7.11 -2.40
C ILE A 30 -0.18 8.19 -1.46
N SER A 31 1.09 8.08 -1.08
CA SER A 31 1.72 8.99 -0.12
C SER A 31 1.73 10.43 -0.61
N LYS A 32 1.99 10.64 -1.91
CA LYS A 32 1.93 11.96 -2.56
C LYS A 32 0.52 12.56 -2.48
N ARG A 33 -0.51 11.78 -2.83
CA ARG A 33 -1.91 12.23 -2.78
C ARG A 33 -2.38 12.50 -1.36
N MET A 34 -2.00 11.66 -0.40
CA MET A 34 -2.27 11.91 1.01
C MET A 34 -1.67 13.27 1.43
N GLY A 35 -0.43 13.56 1.05
CA GLY A 35 0.20 14.86 1.26
C GLY A 35 -0.63 16.03 0.72
N ASP A 36 -1.12 15.93 -0.51
CA ASP A 36 -1.98 16.95 -1.13
C ASP A 36 -3.25 17.21 -0.30
N TYR A 37 -3.90 16.16 0.22
CA TYR A 37 -5.11 16.28 1.04
C TYR A 37 -4.83 16.88 2.43
N LEU A 38 -3.72 16.50 3.06
CA LEU A 38 -3.31 17.09 4.35
C LEU A 38 -3.04 18.59 4.21
N LEU A 39 -2.38 19.00 3.12
CA LEU A 39 -2.15 20.42 2.81
C LEU A 39 -3.46 21.19 2.56
N LYS A 40 -4.50 20.52 2.05
CA LYS A 40 -5.87 21.09 1.94
C LYS A 40 -6.58 21.20 3.29
N GLY A 41 -5.99 20.68 4.38
CA GLY A 41 -6.52 20.71 5.73
C GLY A 41 -7.40 19.51 6.10
N TRP A 42 -7.21 18.37 5.43
CA TRP A 42 -7.84 17.11 5.82
C TRP A 42 -7.12 16.50 7.03
N LYS A 43 -7.78 15.59 7.72
CA LYS A 43 -7.24 14.93 8.93
C LYS A 43 -6.85 13.49 8.62
N MET A 44 -5.64 13.10 8.99
CA MET A 44 -5.25 11.68 9.00
C MET A 44 -5.87 10.98 10.21
N LEU A 45 -6.51 9.84 10.00
CA LEU A 45 -7.10 9.04 11.07
C LEU A 45 -6.11 7.97 11.57
N GLY A 46 -6.36 7.47 12.78
CA GLY A 46 -5.68 6.28 13.32
C GLY A 46 -6.33 4.96 12.90
N THR A 47 -7.12 4.98 11.83
CA THR A 47 -7.85 3.82 11.29
C THR A 47 -7.49 3.60 9.83
N ASN A 48 -7.65 2.37 9.38
CA ASN A 48 -7.29 1.91 8.05
C ASN A 48 -8.56 1.52 7.28
N CYS A 49 -8.49 1.58 5.96
CA CYS A 49 -9.50 1.05 5.07
C CYS A 49 -9.54 -0.48 5.19
N GLU A 50 -10.75 -1.05 5.33
CA GLU A 50 -10.94 -2.50 5.48
C GLU A 50 -10.61 -3.29 4.21
N GLU A 51 -10.64 -2.64 3.03
CA GLU A 51 -10.36 -3.28 1.75
C GLU A 51 -8.85 -3.36 1.45
N CYS A 52 -8.14 -2.25 1.51
CA CYS A 52 -6.74 -2.17 1.08
C CYS A 52 -5.73 -1.93 2.22
N GLY A 53 -6.19 -1.68 3.45
CA GLY A 53 -5.33 -1.38 4.60
C GLY A 53 -4.71 0.03 4.60
N CYS A 54 -4.95 0.87 3.58
CA CYS A 54 -4.46 2.25 3.56
C CYS A 54 -5.10 3.09 4.67
N ILE A 55 -4.33 3.99 5.28
CA ILE A 55 -4.82 4.92 6.30
C ILE A 55 -5.96 5.78 5.72
N LEU A 56 -7.04 5.96 6.50
CA LEU A 56 -8.17 6.80 6.13
C LEU A 56 -7.87 8.29 6.40
N LEU A 57 -8.36 9.15 5.52
CA LEU A 57 -8.41 10.59 5.72
C LEU A 57 -9.85 11.03 5.97
N ARG A 58 -10.03 12.06 6.79
CA ARG A 58 -11.33 12.71 7.01
C ARG A 58 -11.34 14.10 6.41
N ASP A 59 -12.35 14.37 5.60
CA ASP A 59 -12.56 15.68 5.00
C ASP A 59 -13.04 16.71 6.04
N LYS A 60 -13.25 17.96 5.62
CA LYS A 60 -13.72 19.03 6.51
C LYS A 60 -15.19 18.88 6.94
N GLN A 61 -15.97 18.06 6.23
CA GLN A 61 -17.38 17.78 6.51
C GLN A 61 -17.54 16.57 7.45
N GLY A 62 -16.46 15.82 7.70
CA GLY A 62 -16.43 14.68 8.60
C GLY A 62 -16.55 13.32 7.90
N ALA A 63 -16.50 13.28 6.56
CA ALA A 63 -16.56 12.05 5.79
C ALA A 63 -15.19 11.37 5.71
N ASP A 64 -15.18 10.04 5.90
CA ASP A 64 -13.99 9.20 5.79
C ASP A 64 -13.72 8.83 4.33
N TYR A 65 -12.45 8.84 3.95
CA TYR A 65 -12.01 8.72 2.57
C TYR A 65 -10.71 7.92 2.48
N CYS A 66 -10.71 6.90 1.63
CA CYS A 66 -9.52 6.13 1.31
C CYS A 66 -8.89 6.65 0.02
N VAL A 67 -7.67 7.18 0.08
CA VAL A 67 -6.97 7.68 -1.11
C VAL A 67 -6.64 6.54 -2.08
N ALA A 68 -6.26 5.36 -1.55
CA ALA A 68 -5.90 4.22 -2.39
C ALA A 68 -7.08 3.69 -3.22
N CYS A 69 -8.24 3.42 -2.60
CA CYS A 69 -9.38 2.85 -3.32
C CYS A 69 -10.09 3.85 -4.25
N ASN A 70 -10.04 5.16 -3.95
CA ASN A 70 -10.83 6.15 -4.70
C ASN A 70 -10.06 6.84 -5.83
N GLU A 71 -8.72 6.93 -5.74
CA GLU A 71 -7.90 7.72 -6.69
C GLU A 71 -6.93 6.87 -7.51
N LEU A 72 -6.66 5.64 -7.07
CA LEU A 72 -5.85 4.68 -7.80
C LEU A 72 -6.79 3.54 -8.20
N GLU A 73 -6.73 3.12 -9.46
CA GLU A 73 -7.47 1.95 -9.92
C GLU A 73 -7.16 0.80 -8.97
N SER A 74 -8.19 0.29 -8.29
CA SER A 74 -8.07 -0.88 -7.44
C SER A 74 -7.89 -2.10 -8.33
N ASP A 75 -6.67 -2.34 -8.83
CA ASP A 75 -6.26 -3.63 -9.39
C ASP A 75 -6.19 -4.66 -8.25
N HIS A 76 -7.31 -4.88 -7.56
CA HIS A 76 -7.41 -5.82 -6.44
C HIS A 76 -7.46 -7.29 -6.92
N ASP A 77 -7.41 -7.53 -8.24
CA ASP A 77 -7.57 -8.87 -8.83
C ASP A 77 -6.34 -9.40 -9.58
N LYS A 78 -5.22 -8.65 -9.68
CA LYS A 78 -4.09 -9.06 -10.55
C LYS A 78 -2.76 -9.34 -9.84
N ASP A 79 -2.59 -8.98 -8.57
CA ASP A 79 -1.33 -9.16 -7.83
C ASP A 79 -1.35 -10.37 -6.88
N ASN A 80 -2.07 -11.45 -7.21
CA ASN A 80 -1.91 -12.72 -6.51
C ASN A 80 -0.99 -13.67 -7.30
N PRO A 81 0.32 -13.74 -7.00
CA PRO A 81 1.23 -14.70 -7.62
C PRO A 81 0.92 -16.17 -7.25
N ALA A 82 -0.08 -16.44 -6.40
CA ALA A 82 -0.53 -17.79 -6.08
C ALA A 82 -1.61 -18.34 -7.03
N ILE A 83 -1.97 -17.62 -8.11
CA ILE A 83 -2.90 -18.10 -9.15
C ILE A 83 -2.28 -17.85 -10.54
N SER A 84 -1.20 -18.55 -10.86
CA SER A 84 -0.78 -18.93 -12.23
C SER A 84 0.29 -20.01 -12.16
#